data_AF-A0A6B3GP12-F1
#
_entry.id   AF-A0A6B3GP12-F1
#
_cell.length_a   1.000
_cell.length_b   1.000
_cell.length_c   1.000
_cell.angle_alpha   90.00
_cell.angle_beta   90.00
_cell.angle_gamma   90.00
#
_symmetry.space_group_name_H-M   'P 1'
#
loop_
_entity.id
_entity.type
_entity.pdbx_description
1 polymer ?
#
loop_
_entity_poly.entity_id
_entity_poly.type
_entity_poly.pdbx_seq_one_letter_code
_entity_poly.pdbx_strand_id
1 'polypeptide(L)'
;GTGYALLTGVLGATALGFFAFVGFEDSVNMAEETKNPARNFPRAIFIGVGVTGTIYVLVALISSLLVDSETLSGSSGPLLEVVKAGGVDFPPKLFALIALFAVTNSALIN
;
A
#
# COMPACT_ATOMS: atom_id res chain seq x y z
N GLY A 1 14.41 4.06 26.62
CA GLY A 1 13.09 4.52 27.11
C GLY A 1 12.07 4.33 26.01
N THR A 2 10.94 3.72 26.33
CA THR A 2 9.84 3.39 25.39
C THR A 2 9.43 4.56 24.49
N GLY A 3 9.51 5.81 24.95
CA GLY A 3 9.24 7.00 24.14
C GLY A 3 10.19 7.22 22.95
N TYR A 4 11.48 6.91 23.09
CA TYR A 4 12.43 7.00 21.97
C TYR A 4 12.14 5.94 20.90
N ALA A 5 11.81 4.71 21.32
CA ALA A 5 11.47 3.62 20.42
C ALA A 5 10.17 3.90 19.63
N LEU A 6 9.16 4.47 20.30
CA LEU A 6 7.93 4.91 19.66
C LEU A 6 8.19 6.04 18.66
N LEU A 7 8.99 7.04 19.04
CA LEU A 7 9.34 8.15 18.14
C LEU A 7 10.07 7.65 16.89
N THR A 8 11.08 6.77 17.05
CA THR A 8 11.80 6.20 15.91
C THR A 8 10.92 5.30 15.05
N GLY A 9 10.00 4.56 15.65
CA GLY A 9 9.05 3.72 14.91
C GLY A 9 8.07 4.56 14.07
N VAL A 10 7.51 5.63 14.64
CA VAL A 10 6.60 6.54 13.93
C VAL A 10 7.35 7.26 12.80
N LEU A 11 8.57 7.74 13.06
CA LEU A 11 9.39 8.41 12.04
C LEU A 11 9.75 7.45 10.89
N GLY A 12 10.13 6.20 11.19
CA GLY A 12 10.41 5.18 10.19
C GLY A 12 9.16 4.84 9.35
N ALA A 13 8.01 4.66 10.00
CA ALA A 13 6.74 4.42 9.32
C ALA A 13 6.35 5.62 8.43
N THR A 14 6.59 6.85 8.89
CA THR A 14 6.32 8.08 8.11
C THR A 14 7.22 8.16 6.89
N ALA A 15 8.52 7.83 7.03
CA ALA A 15 9.46 7.79 5.92
C ALA A 15 9.04 6.76 4.85
N LEU A 16 8.58 5.58 5.25
CA LEU A 16 7.98 4.61 4.32
C LEU A 16 6.68 5.13 3.71
N GLY A 17 5.85 5.81 4.51
CA GLY A 17 4.61 6.45 4.04
C GLY A 17 4.84 7.51 2.97
N PHE A 18 5.96 8.22 2.97
CA PHE A 18 6.31 9.16 1.90
C PHE A 18 6.41 8.50 0.52
N PHE A 19 6.76 7.21 0.47
CA PHE A 19 6.79 6.45 -0.79
C PHE A 19 5.40 6.35 -1.45
N ALA A 20 4.31 6.52 -0.68
CA ALA A 20 2.95 6.54 -1.23
C ALA A 20 2.63 7.81 -2.04
N PHE A 21 3.47 8.85 -2.00
CA PHE A 21 3.34 10.06 -2.81
C PHE A 21 4.11 10.00 -4.14
N VAL A 22 4.79 8.89 -4.43
CA VAL A 22 5.42 8.65 -5.74
C VAL A 22 4.32 8.63 -6.82
N GLY A 23 4.56 9.30 -7.96
CA GLY A 23 3.57 9.48 -9.03
C GLY A 23 2.63 10.68 -8.84
N PHE A 24 2.78 11.47 -7.76
CA PHE A 24 2.00 12.70 -7.60
C PHE A 24 2.40 13.80 -8.60
N GLU A 25 3.61 13.71 -9.17
CA GLU A 25 4.10 14.59 -10.22
C GLU A 25 3.27 14.52 -11.51
N ASP A 26 2.76 13.33 -11.86
CA ASP A 26 1.90 13.13 -13.02
C ASP A 26 0.45 13.59 -12.81
N SER A 27 0.09 13.93 -11.57
CA SER A 27 -1.28 14.31 -11.23
C SER A 27 -1.74 15.59 -11.96
N VAL A 28 -0.80 16.47 -12.35
CA VAL A 28 -1.11 17.69 -13.12
C VAL A 28 -1.59 17.35 -14.53
N ASN A 29 -0.92 16.41 -15.21
CA ASN A 29 -1.34 15.95 -16.54
C ASN A 29 -2.76 15.35 -16.48
N MET A 30 -3.01 14.55 -15.44
CA MET A 30 -4.34 13.98 -15.19
C MET A 30 -5.40 15.07 -14.91
N ALA A 31 -5.01 16.16 -14.26
CA ALA A 31 -5.90 17.29 -14.00
C ALA A 31 -6.28 18.02 -15.31
N GLU A 32 -5.36 18.17 -16.27
CA GLU A 32 -5.62 18.80 -17.57
C GLU A 32 -6.61 17.99 -18.42
N GLU A 33 -6.56 16.66 -18.35
CA GLU A 33 -7.48 15.76 -19.06
C GLU A 33 -8.83 15.56 -18.32
N THR A 34 -8.95 16.03 -17.08
CA THR A 34 -10.15 15.87 -16.26
C THR A 34 -11.21 16.92 -16.61
N LYS A 35 -12.44 16.48 -16.92
CA LYS A 35 -13.59 17.39 -17.06
C LYS A 35 -13.89 18.09 -15.73
N ASN A 36 -14.00 19.42 -15.72
CA ASN A 36 -14.22 20.24 -14.52
C ASN A 36 -13.19 20.00 -13.39
N PRO A 37 -11.89 20.25 -13.64
CA PRO A 37 -10.82 19.86 -12.73
C PRO A 37 -10.93 20.52 -11.35
N ALA A 38 -11.37 21.79 -11.29
CA ALA A 38 -11.54 22.54 -10.04
C ALA A 38 -12.44 21.84 -8.99
N ARG A 39 -13.36 20.96 -9.44
CA ARG A 39 -14.25 20.20 -8.55
C ARG A 39 -13.91 18.72 -8.50
N ASN A 40 -13.60 18.10 -9.64
CA ASN A 40 -13.45 16.66 -9.75
C ASN A 40 -12.06 16.19 -9.28
N PHE A 41 -11.01 16.94 -9.58
CA PHE A 41 -9.65 16.55 -9.23
C PHE A 41 -9.41 16.53 -7.70
N PRO A 42 -9.80 17.57 -6.91
CA PRO A 42 -9.67 17.50 -5.45
C PRO A 42 -10.46 16.33 -4.84
N ARG A 43 -11.68 16.07 -5.34
CA ARG A 43 -12.50 14.95 -4.85
C ARG A 43 -11.87 13.61 -5.16
N ALA A 44 -11.33 13.43 -6.36
CA ALA A 44 -10.64 12.21 -6.75
C ALA A 44 -9.44 11.93 -5.84
N ILE A 45 -8.65 12.95 -5.49
CA ILE A 45 -7.53 12.82 -4.54
C ILE A 45 -8.02 12.39 -3.17
N PHE A 46 -8.97 13.09 -2.56
CA PHE A 46 -9.44 12.75 -1.20
C PHE A 46 -10.12 11.37 -1.14
N ILE A 47 -10.92 11.02 -2.15
CA ILE A 47 -11.54 9.70 -2.24
C ILE A 47 -10.46 8.63 -2.43
N GLY A 48 -9.50 8.87 -3.33
CA GLY A 48 -8.38 7.97 -3.58
C GLY A 48 -7.60 7.69 -2.31
N VAL A 49 -7.15 8.73 -1.62
CA VAL A 49 -6.41 8.62 -0.34
C VAL A 49 -7.26 7.94 0.74
N GLY A 50 -8.54 8.27 0.84
CA GLY A 50 -9.43 7.64 1.82
C GLY A 50 -9.61 6.14 1.58
N VAL A 51 -9.83 5.74 0.32
CA VAL A 51 -10.00 4.34 -0.08
C VAL A 51 -8.70 3.57 0.09
N THR A 52 -7.58 4.06 -0.44
CA THR A 52 -6.28 3.37 -0.33
C THR A 52 -5.81 3.28 1.12
N GLY A 53 -5.95 4.36 1.89
CA GLY A 53 -5.63 4.38 3.32
C GLY A 53 -6.47 3.37 4.10
N THR A 54 -7.77 3.27 3.82
CA THR A 54 -8.64 2.28 4.45
C THR A 54 -8.18 0.85 4.12
N ILE A 55 -7.86 0.57 2.86
CA ILE A 55 -7.35 -0.75 2.45
C ILE A 55 -6.05 -1.07 3.18
N TYR A 56 -5.11 -0.13 3.28
CA TYR A 56 -3.83 -0.33 3.98
C TYR A 56 -4.03 -0.64 5.46
N VAL A 57 -4.89 0.10 6.15
CA VAL A 57 -5.22 -0.15 7.56
C VAL A 57 -5.85 -1.53 7.74
N LEU A 58 -6.80 -1.90 6.88
CA LEU A 58 -7.44 -3.22 6.93
C LEU A 58 -6.43 -4.36 6.72
N VAL A 59 -5.56 -4.23 5.72
CA VAL A 59 -4.51 -5.22 5.44
C VAL A 59 -3.54 -5.32 6.63
N ALA A 60 -3.10 -4.21 7.20
CA ALA A 60 -2.21 -4.20 8.35
C ALA A 60 -2.84 -4.88 9.58
N LEU A 61 -4.13 -4.58 9.86
CA LEU A 61 -4.88 -5.20 10.95
C LEU A 61 -5.03 -6.72 10.74
N ILE A 62 -5.48 -7.14 9.57
CA ILE A 62 -5.66 -8.57 9.25
C ILE A 62 -4.32 -9.32 9.34
N SER A 63 -3.26 -8.74 8.77
CA SER A 63 -1.92 -9.33 8.79
C SER A 63 -1.41 -9.51 10.23
N SER A 64 -1.56 -8.49 11.06
CA SER A 64 -1.14 -8.52 12.47
C SER A 64 -1.97 -9.47 13.35
N LEU A 65 -3.20 -9.82 12.94
CA LEU A 65 -4.06 -10.75 13.66
C LEU A 65 -3.84 -12.21 13.26
N LEU A 66 -3.45 -12.45 12.00
CA LEU A 66 -3.32 -13.80 11.44
C LEU A 66 -1.90 -14.36 11.51
N VAL A 67 -0.87 -13.52 11.48
CA VAL A 67 0.52 -13.97 11.36
C VAL A 67 1.42 -13.16 12.29
N ASP A 68 2.32 -13.85 13.01
CA ASP A 68 3.30 -13.21 13.88
C ASP A 68 4.26 -12.32 13.08
N SER A 69 4.61 -11.17 13.66
CA SER A 69 5.44 -10.14 13.01
C SER A 69 6.84 -10.66 12.61
N GLU A 70 7.39 -11.62 13.34
CA GLU A 70 8.68 -12.26 13.01
C GLU A 70 8.59 -13.15 11.78
N THR A 71 7.46 -13.83 11.57
CA THR A 71 7.23 -14.62 10.36
C THR A 71 7.01 -13.72 9.15
N LEU A 72 6.29 -12.61 9.32
CA LEU A 72 6.10 -11.63 8.26
C LEU A 72 7.41 -10.94 7.85
N SER A 73 8.29 -10.61 8.82
CA SER A 73 9.56 -9.93 8.53
C SER A 73 10.59 -10.84 7.86
N GLY A 74 10.57 -12.14 8.14
CA GLY A 74 11.44 -13.13 7.49
C GLY A 74 10.92 -13.66 6.15
N SER A 75 9.69 -13.34 5.76
CA SER A 75 9.06 -13.87 4.55
C SER A 75 9.41 -13.07 3.30
N SER A 76 9.69 -13.77 2.20
CA SER A 76 9.82 -13.18 0.86
C SER A 76 8.47 -12.83 0.22
N GLY A 77 7.35 -13.28 0.80
CA GLY A 77 6.00 -12.97 0.35
C GLY A 77 5.03 -12.79 1.53
N PRO A 78 5.15 -11.71 2.33
CA PRO A 78 4.39 -11.56 3.57
C PRO A 78 2.87 -11.60 3.36
N LEU A 79 2.36 -10.94 2.32
CA LEU A 79 0.93 -10.95 2.00
C LEU A 79 0.42 -12.35 1.58
N LEU A 80 1.26 -13.14 0.91
CA LEU A 80 0.88 -14.50 0.55
C LEU A 80 0.78 -15.39 1.80
N GLU A 81 1.65 -15.20 2.79
CA GLU A 81 1.54 -15.89 4.08
C GLU A 81 0.26 -15.52 4.82
N VAL A 82 -0.15 -14.25 4.79
CA VAL A 82 -1.42 -13.80 5.37
C VAL A 82 -2.62 -14.45 4.65
N VAL A 83 -2.59 -14.55 3.32
CA VAL A 83 -3.66 -15.21 2.54
C VAL A 83 -3.76 -16.70 2.89
N LYS A 84 -2.63 -17.41 2.99
CA LYS A 84 -2.59 -18.81 3.40
C LYS A 84 -3.11 -18.99 4.83
N ALA A 85 -2.68 -18.14 5.76
CA ALA A 85 -3.13 -18.17 7.16
C ALA A 85 -4.63 -17.90 7.30
N GLY A 86 -5.21 -17.09 6.41
CA GLY A 86 -6.65 -16.84 6.33
C GLY A 86 -7.49 -18.00 5.80
N GLY A 87 -6.89 -19.14 5.44
CA GLY A 87 -7.60 -20.32 4.92
C GLY A 87 -8.07 -20.20 3.48
N VAL A 88 -7.61 -19.18 2.75
CA VAL A 88 -7.91 -18.99 1.32
C VAL A 88 -6.84 -19.70 0.51
N ASP A 89 -7.22 -20.79 -0.15
CA ASP A 89 -6.31 -21.57 -0.99
C ASP A 89 -6.12 -20.86 -2.34
N PHE A 90 -5.24 -19.86 -2.37
CA PHE A 90 -4.95 -19.06 -3.55
C PHE A 90 -3.66 -19.53 -4.25
N PRO A 91 -3.66 -19.77 -5.57
CA PRO A 91 -2.49 -20.29 -6.27
C PRO A 91 -1.27 -19.36 -6.12
N PRO A 92 -0.15 -19.80 -5.50
CA PRO A 92 1.01 -18.94 -5.24
C PRO A 92 1.61 -18.31 -6.51
N LYS A 93 1.62 -19.07 -7.61
CA LYS A 93 2.12 -18.60 -8.92
C LYS A 93 1.26 -17.47 -9.49
N LEU A 94 -0.06 -17.54 -9.30
CA LEU A 94 -0.97 -16.49 -9.75
C LEU A 94 -0.81 -15.23 -8.90
N PHE A 95 -0.61 -15.40 -7.58
CA PHE A 95 -0.35 -14.27 -6.68
C PHE A 95 0.94 -13.54 -7.08
N ALA A 96 2.02 -14.31 -7.30
CA ALA A 96 3.29 -13.76 -7.76
C ALA A 96 3.15 -13.05 -9.11
N LEU A 97 2.33 -13.58 -10.03
CA LEU A 97 2.06 -12.94 -11.32
C LEU A 97 1.35 -11.59 -11.15
N ILE A 98 0.30 -11.53 -10.32
CA ILE A 98 -0.42 -10.28 -10.02
C ILE A 98 0.53 -9.26 -9.39
N ALA A 99 1.33 -9.68 -8.41
CA ALA A 99 2.32 -8.84 -7.75
C ALA A 99 3.36 -8.30 -8.74
N LEU A 100 3.84 -9.14 -9.66
CA LEU A 100 4.77 -8.73 -10.71
C LEU A 100 4.15 -7.67 -11.62
N PHE A 101 2.95 -7.90 -12.14
CA PHE A 101 2.26 -6.92 -12.98
C PHE A 101 2.01 -5.60 -12.25
N ALA A 102 1.60 -5.66 -10.97
CA ALA A 102 1.38 -4.46 -10.17
C ALA A 102 2.69 -3.65 -10.01
N VAL A 103 3.80 -4.30 -9.63
CA VAL A 103 5.10 -3.64 -9.45
C VAL A 103 5.63 -3.11 -10.79
N THR A 104 5.54 -3.90 -11.86
CA THR A 104 5.98 -3.49 -13.20
C THR A 104 5.17 -2.31 -13.72
N ASN A 105 3.85 -2.30 -13.53
CA ASN A 105 3.02 -1.15 -13.92
C ASN A 105 3.45 0.12 -13.18
N SER A 106 3.68 0.04 -11.86
CA SER A 106 4.18 1.17 -11.08
C SER A 106 5.58 1.63 -11.52
N ALA A 107 6.45 0.70 -11.94
CA ALA A 107 7.81 1.00 -12.39
C ALA A 107 7.92 1.45 -13.85
N LEU A 108 6.88 1.26 -14.66
CA LEU A 108 6.81 1.74 -16.05
C LEU A 108 6.12 3.10 -16.16
N ILE A 109 5.20 3.41 -15.24
CA ILE A 109 4.48 4.69 -15.20
C ILE A 109 5.37 5.81 -14.62
N ASN A 110 6.23 5.50 -13.63
CA ASN A 110 7.28 6.40 -13.13
C ASN A 110 8.59 6.20 -13.90
#